data_AF-A0A656K062-F1
#
_entry.id   AF-A0A656K062-F1
#
_cell.length_a   1.000
_cell.length_b   1.000
_cell.length_c   1.000
_cell.angle_alpha   90.00
_cell.angle_beta   90.00
_cell.angle_gamma   90.00
#
_symmetry.space_group_name_H-M   'P 1'
#
loop_
_entity.id
_entity.type
_entity.pdbx_description
1 polymer ?
#
loop_
_entity_poly.entity_id
_entity_poly.type
_entity_poly.pdbx_seq_one_letter_code
_entity_poly.pdbx_strand_id
1 'polypeptide(L)' 'MTEPMRLTDQKRESIVQAAIAEFGDRGFEITSMDRIAARAEVSKRTVYNHFPSKEELFAEMLQRLWSCAPPQSEVV' A
#
# COMPACT_ATOMS: atom_id res chain seq x y z
N MET A 1 22.85 1.90 15.59
CA MET A 1 22.22 2.87 14.69
C MET A 1 21.01 2.21 14.05
N THR A 2 19.84 2.31 14.69
CA THR A 2 18.53 2.03 14.09
C THR A 2 17.56 2.84 14.93
N GLU A 3 17.22 4.05 14.48
CA GLU A 3 16.05 4.73 15.03
C GLU A 3 14.85 3.82 14.77
N PRO A 4 14.08 3.43 15.80
CA PRO A 4 12.88 2.66 15.57
C PRO A 4 11.96 3.51 14.71
N MET A 5 11.69 3.05 13.49
CA MET A 5 10.59 3.55 12.67
C MET A 5 9.37 3.68 13.59
N ARG A 6 8.72 4.85 13.60
CA ARG A 6 7.58 5.04 14.48
C ARG A 6 6.57 3.94 14.17
N LEU A 7 5.93 3.38 15.20
CA LEU A 7 4.97 2.26 15.05
C LEU A 7 3.89 2.54 13.98
N THR A 8 3.58 3.81 13.76
CA THR A 8 2.67 4.30 12.73
C THR A 8 3.20 4.11 11.31
N ASP A 9 4.49 4.35 11.08
CA ASP A 9 5.16 4.16 9.80
C ASP A 9 5.27 2.66 9.46
N GLN A 10 5.55 1.82 10.47
CA GLN A 10 5.62 0.37 10.28
C GLN A 10 4.26 -0.22 9.84
N LYS A 11 3.16 0.21 10.47
CA LYS A 11 1.81 -0.25 10.09
C LYS A 11 1.42 0.21 8.68
N ARG A 12 1.74 1.46 8.34
CA ARG A 12 1.52 1.99 6.99
C ARG A 12 2.27 1.15 5.95
N GLU A 13 3.52 0.78 6.24
CA GLU A 13 4.32 -0.06 5.34
C GLU A 13 3.73 -1.47 5.20
N SER A 14 3.32 -2.11 6.30
CA SER A 14 2.63 -3.42 6.24
C SER A 14 1.37 -3.37 5.37
N ILE A 15 0.58 -2.29 5.47
CA ILE A 15 -0.63 -2.11 4.64
C ILE A 15 -0.27 -2.01 3.16
N VAL A 16 0.74 -1.21 2.80
CA VAL A 16 1.17 -1.06 1.40
C VAL A 16 1.73 -2.36 0.85
N GLN A 17 2.53 -3.11 1.62
CA GLN A 17 3.05 -4.42 1.20
C GLN A 17 1.93 -5.44 0.98
N ALA A 18 0.95 -5.49 1.89
CA ALA A 18 -0.23 -6.34 1.71
C ALA A 18 -1.05 -5.94 0.47
N ALA A 19 -1.17 -4.64 0.20
CA ALA A 19 -1.85 -4.13 -0.97
C ALA A 19 -1.14 -4.54 -2.27
N ILE A 20 0.20 -4.41 -2.34
CA ILE A 20 1.00 -4.87 -3.48
C ILE A 20 0.72 -6.35 -3.78
N ALA A 21 0.74 -7.20 -2.76
CA ALA A 21 0.52 -8.62 -2.92
C ALA A 21 -0.91 -8.96 -3.37
N GLU A 22 -1.94 -8.34 -2.76
CA GLU A 22 -3.34 -8.61 -3.14
C GLU A 22 -3.68 -8.07 -4.52
N PHE A 23 -3.25 -6.84 -4.84
CA PHE A 23 -3.48 -6.22 -6.14
C PHE A 23 -2.73 -6.95 -7.26
N GLY A 24 -1.51 -7.43 -7.00
CA GLY A 24 -0.75 -8.21 -7.97
C GLY A 24 -1.33 -9.60 -8.25
N ASP A 25 -1.92 -10.25 -7.24
CA ASP A 25 -2.47 -11.61 -7.36
C ASP A 25 -3.89 -11.63 -7.96
N ARG A 26 -4.75 -10.71 -7.53
CA ARG A 26 -6.20 -10.73 -7.83
C ARG A 26 -6.68 -9.57 -8.67
N GLY A 27 -5.84 -8.56 -8.88
CA GLY A 27 -6.24 -7.30 -9.53
C GLY A 27 -7.00 -6.36 -8.60
N PHE A 28 -7.22 -5.13 -9.10
CA PHE A 28 -7.80 -4.03 -8.32
C PHE A 28 -9.27 -4.24 -7.96
N GLU A 29 -10.10 -4.73 -8.88
CA GLU A 29 -11.55 -4.86 -8.69
C GLU A 29 -11.93 -5.89 -7.61
N ILE A 30 -11.26 -7.04 -7.63
CA ILE A 30 -11.54 -8.18 -6.73
C ILE A 30 -10.98 -7.93 -5.33
N THR A 31 -9.92 -7.12 -5.22
CA THR A 31 -9.29 -6.80 -3.95
C THR A 31 -10.15 -5.84 -3.13
N SER A 32 -10.33 -6.17 -1.85
CA SER A 32 -11.11 -5.39 -0.89
C SER A 32 -10.23 -4.89 0.24
N MET A 33 -10.55 -3.71 0.78
CA MET A 33 -9.84 -3.12 1.93
C MET A 33 -9.79 -4.07 3.15
N ASP A 34 -10.81 -4.91 3.29
CA ASP A 34 -10.91 -5.93 4.35
C ASP A 34 -9.85 -7.02 4.22
N ARG A 35 -9.64 -7.53 3.00
CA ARG A 35 -8.59 -8.52 2.70
C ARG A 35 -7.21 -7.95 2.93
N ILE A 36 -6.98 -6.70 2.50
CA ILE A 36 -5.71 -6.03 2.73
C ILE A 36 -5.46 -5.88 4.22
N ALA A 37 -6.47 -5.50 5.01
CA ALA A 37 -6.37 -5.39 6.46
C ALA A 37 -5.99 -6.73 7.10
N ALA A 38 -6.68 -7.81 6.70
CA ALA A 38 -6.41 -9.16 7.20
C ALA A 38 -4.97 -9.61 6.86
N ARG A 39 -4.51 -9.33 5.63
CA ARG A 39 -3.16 -9.69 5.18
C ARG A 39 -2.06 -8.86 5.85
N ALA A 40 -2.33 -7.58 6.13
CA ALA A 40 -1.41 -6.69 6.83
C ALA A 40 -1.44 -6.89 8.36
N GLU A 41 -2.26 -7.80 8.87
CA GLU A 41 -2.46 -8.07 10.31
C GLU A 41 -2.86 -6.80 11.09
N VAL A 42 -3.67 -5.95 10.47
CA VAL A 42 -4.19 -4.71 11.08
C VAL A 42 -5.71 -4.67 11.04
N SER A 43 -6.28 -3.88 11.95
CA SER A 43 -7.72 -3.61 11.95
C SER A 43 -8.14 -2.82 10.72
N LYS A 44 -9.34 -3.10 10.18
CA LYS A 44 -9.96 -2.33 9.11
C LYS A 44 -9.95 -0.81 9.39
N ARG A 45 -10.26 -0.41 10.63
CA ARG A 45 -10.17 0.99 11.08
C ARG A 45 -8.78 1.59 10.90
N THR A 46 -7.73 0.82 11.19
CA THR A 46 -6.34 1.25 11.01
C THR A 46 -6.04 1.46 9.53
N VAL A 47 -6.51 0.57 8.66
CA VAL A 47 -6.38 0.78 7.20
C VAL A 47 -7.05 2.07 6.77
N TYR A 48 -8.32 2.30 7.13
CA TYR A 48 -9.03 3.53 6.77
C TYR A 48 -8.45 4.80 7.40
N ASN A 49 -7.80 4.71 8.56
CA ASN A 49 -7.09 5.84 9.15
C ASN A 49 -5.85 6.23 8.34
N HIS A 50 -5.20 5.29 7.65
CA HIS A 50 -4.03 5.54 6.82
C HIS A 50 -4.40 5.83 5.36
N PHE A 51 -5.40 5.13 4.84
CA PHE A 51 -5.84 5.16 3.46
C PHE A 51 -7.37 5.19 3.43
N PRO A 52 -7.98 6.37 3.23
CA PRO A 52 -9.43 6.54 3.23
C PRO A 52 -10.13 5.69 2.16
N SER A 53 -9.45 5.43 1.04
CA SER A 53 -10.00 4.74 -0.12
C SER A 53 -9.04 3.72 -0.71
N LYS A 54 -9.60 2.72 -1.41
CA LYS A 54 -8.82 1.73 -2.17
C LYS A 54 -7.96 2.39 -3.25
N GLU A 55 -8.47 3.45 -3.86
CA GLU A 55 -7.77 4.26 -4.87
C GLU A 55 -6.54 4.97 -4.31
N GLU A 56 -6.63 5.55 -3.11
CA GLU A 56 -5.48 6.21 -2.47
C GLU A 56 -4.39 5.20 -2.09
N LEU A 57 -4.78 4.05 -1.56
CA LEU A 57 -3.85 2.96 -1.28
C LEU A 57 -3.17 2.45 -2.56
N PHE A 58 -3.92 2.36 -3.66
CA PHE A 58 -3.37 1.97 -4.96
C PHE A 58 -2.46 3.04 -5.55
N ALA A 59 -2.80 4.33 -5.41
CA ALA A 59 -1.95 5.43 -5.83
C ALA A 59 -0.62 5.45 -5.05
N GLU A 60 -0.66 5.26 -3.73
CA GLU A 60 0.54 5.13 -2.90
C GLU A 60 1.41 3.94 -3.32
N MET A 61 0.77 2.79 -3.58
CA MET A 61 1.45 1.62 -4.11
C MET A 61 2.19 1.95 -5.41
N LEU A 62 1.52 2.60 -6.35
CA LEU A 62 2.11 2.98 -7.61
C LEU A 62 3.24 4.00 -7.44
N GLN A 63 3.07 5.00 -6.57
CA GLN A 63 4.15 5.95 -6.23
C GLN A 63 5.38 5.26 -5.66
N ARG A 64 5.21 4.20 -4.85
CA ARG A 64 6.31 3.36 -4.36
C ARG A 64 7.01 2.60 -5.49
N LEU A 65 6.24 2.04 -6.43
CA LEU A 65 6.80 1.34 -7.60
C LEU A 65 7.54 2.31 -8.53
N TRP A 66 6.94 3.47 -8.80
CA TRP A 66 7.54 4.52 -9.61
C TRP A 66 8.72 5.20 -8.94
N SER A 67 8.79 5.27 -7.60
CA SER A 67 9.99 5.80 -6.92
C SER A 67 11.20 4.88 -7.03
N CYS A 68 11.01 3.60 -7.39
CA CYS A 68 12.11 2.68 -7.69
C CYS A 68 12.48 2.66 -9.18
N ALA A 69 11.57 3.11 -10.05
CA ALA A 69 11.85 3.29 -11.47
C ALA A 69 12.41 4.69 -11.71
N PRO A 70 13.49 4.89 -12.50
CA PRO A 70 13.75 6.22 -13.02
C PRO A 70 12.51 6.70 -13.78
N PRO A 71 12.15 7.99 -13.72
CA PRO A 71 11.06 8.52 -14.52
C PRO A 71 11.36 8.18 -15.98
N GLN A 72 10.52 7.35 -16.59
CA GLN A 72 10.55 7.18 -18.04
C GLN A 72 10.07 8.49 -18.64
N SER A 73 11.03 9.39 -18.88
CA SER A 73 10.90 10.38 -19.93
C SER A 73 10.46 9.68 -21.21
N GLU A 74 9.51 10.35 -21.87
CA GLU A 74 9.31 10.36 -23.32
C GLU A 74 8.60 9.15 -23.93
N VAL A 75 7.30 9.30 -24.24
CA VAL A 75 6.77 8.89 -25.55
C VAL A 75 5.66 9.85 -25.99
N VAL A 76 6.04 10.70 -26.96
CA VAL A 76 5.29 11.39 -28.05
C VAL A 76 4.11 12.33 -27.74
#